data_AF-A0A3B8MPS5-F1
#
_entry.id   AF-A0A3B8MPS5-F1
#
_cell.length_a   1.000
_cell.length_b   1.000
_cell.length_c   1.000
_cell.angle_alpha   90.00
_cell.angle_beta   90.00
_cell.angle_gamma   90.00
#
_symmetry.space_group_name_H-M   'P 1'
#
loop_
_entity.id
_entity.type
_entity.pdbx_description
1 polymer ?
#
loop_
_entity_poly.entity_id
_entity_poly.type
_entity_poly.pdbx_seq_one_letter_code
_entity_poly.pdbx_strand_id
1 'polypeptide(L)' 'MRKLVFCVLGFVAVSCGRTDYLADPPNRLSTYRLFEGYGATQVPVRGVVPYDVNSELFSDYSEKRRFIRLPGKQPAA' A
#
# COMPACT_ATOMS: atom_id res chain seq x y z
N MET A 1 -34.29 -15.18 -27.45
CA MET A 1 -34.18 -13.70 -27.43
C MET A 1 -34.57 -13.17 -26.05
N ARG A 2 -33.78 -12.23 -25.52
CA ARG A 2 -34.13 -11.25 -24.46
C ARG A 2 -34.18 -11.65 -22.97
N LYS A 3 -33.48 -12.69 -22.50
CA LYS A 3 -33.27 -12.90 -21.05
C LYS A 3 -31.85 -13.26 -20.59
N LEU A 4 -30.94 -13.61 -21.49
CA LEU A 4 -29.57 -14.01 -21.14
C LEU A 4 -28.55 -12.86 -21.17
N VAL A 5 -28.88 -11.72 -21.79
CA VAL A 5 -28.00 -10.55 -21.90
C VAL A 5 -27.93 -9.72 -20.61
N PHE A 6 -28.95 -9.83 -19.75
CA PHE A 6 -29.03 -9.02 -18.51
C PHE A 6 -28.10 -9.47 -17.38
N CYS A 7 -27.55 -10.69 -17.45
CA CYS A 7 -26.65 -11.19 -16.40
C CYS A 7 -25.19 -10.75 -16.59
N VAL A 8 -24.80 -10.34 -17.80
CA VAL A 8 -23.43 -9.93 -18.11
C VAL A 8 -23.19 -8.43 -17.84
N LEU A 9 -24.26 -7.62 -17.81
CA LEU A 9 -24.17 -6.17 -17.57
C LEU A 9 -24.17 -5.75 -16.08
N GLY A 10 -24.39 -6.69 -15.15
CA GLY A 10 -24.63 -6.38 -13.72
C GLY A 10 -23.39 -6.36 -12.82
N PHE A 11 -22.19 -6.71 -13.31
CA PHE A 11 -21.02 -6.93 -12.45
C PHE A 11 -19.80 -6.07 -12.82
N VAL A 12 -20.00 -4.86 -13.35
CA VAL A 12 -18.90 -3.92 -13.69
C VAL A 12 -19.14 -2.56 -13.04
N ALA A 13 -19.33 -2.55 -11.72
CA ALA A 13 -19.34 -1.31 -10.94
C ALA A 13 -18.67 -1.49 -9.57
N VAL A 14 -17.62 -2.33 -9.48
CA VAL A 14 -16.65 -2.18 -8.39
C VAL A 14 -15.82 -0.94 -8.74
N SER A 15 -16.40 0.20 -8.36
CA SER A 15 -15.81 1.52 -8.37
C SER A 15 -14.43 1.46 -7.71
N CYS A 16 -13.41 1.73 -8.52
CA CYS A 16 -12.04 1.95 -8.07
C CYS A 16 -11.97 3.30 -7.35
N GLY A 17 -12.41 3.35 -6.09
CA GLY A 17 -12.08 4.46 -5.21
C GLY A 17 -10.58 4.40 -4.91
N ARG A 18 -9.82 5.39 -5.38
CA ARG A 18 -8.44 5.58 -4.90
C ARG A 18 -8.57 5.96 -3.43
N THR A 19 -8.22 5.06 -2.51
CA THR A 19 -8.11 5.38 -1.09
C THR A 19 -7.00 6.39 -0.93
N ASP A 20 -7.38 7.63 -0.63
CA ASP A 20 -6.43 8.68 -0.29
C ASP A 20 -6.04 8.52 1.18
N TYR A 21 -4.95 7.78 1.40
CA TYR A 21 -4.45 7.46 2.74
C TYR A 21 -4.03 8.70 3.54
N LEU A 22 -3.85 9.85 2.90
CA LEU A 22 -3.56 11.12 3.58
C LEU A 22 -4.81 11.77 4.15
N ALA A 23 -5.95 11.63 3.47
CA ALA A 23 -7.22 12.21 3.89
C ALA A 23 -7.97 11.34 4.89
N ASP A 24 -7.85 10.01 4.76
CA ASP A 24 -8.51 9.03 5.64
C ASP A 24 -7.56 7.86 5.93
N PRO A 25 -6.70 7.96 6.97
CA PRO A 25 -5.75 6.91 7.29
C PRO A 25 -6.47 5.70 7.92
N PRO A 26 -6.20 4.46 7.47
CA PRO A 26 -6.79 3.28 8.06
C PRO A 26 -6.39 3.12 9.53
N ASN A 27 -7.35 2.64 10.33
CA ASN A 27 -7.17 2.41 11.77
C ASN A 27 -6.06 1.40 12.10
N ARG A 28 -5.80 0.43 11.20
CA ARG A 28 -4.80 -0.62 11.40
C ARG A 28 -3.64 -0.49 10.43
N LEU A 29 -2.42 -0.64 10.94
CA LEU A 29 -1.19 -0.63 10.13
C LEU A 29 -1.16 -1.77 9.09
N SER A 30 -1.72 -2.93 9.43
CA SER A 30 -1.78 -4.07 8.51
C SER A 30 -2.61 -3.79 7.25
N THR A 31 -3.54 -2.84 7.30
CA THR A 31 -4.37 -2.43 6.16
C THR A 31 -3.53 -1.83 5.02
N TYR A 32 -2.37 -1.25 5.32
CA TYR A 32 -1.46 -0.72 4.30
C TYR A 32 -0.77 -1.81 3.46
N ARG A 33 -0.76 -3.07 3.95
CA ARG A 33 -0.15 -4.22 3.26
C ARG A 33 1.30 -3.95 2.81
N LEU A 34 2.10 -3.35 3.70
CA LEU A 34 3.50 -3.00 3.43
C LEU A 34 4.43 -4.23 3.34
N PHE A 35 4.04 -5.32 3.99
CA PHE A 35 4.84 -6.53 4.12
C PHE A 35 4.06 -7.77 3.69
N GLU A 36 4.80 -8.81 3.29
CA GLU A 36 4.26 -10.13 3.00
C GLU A 36 3.76 -10.83 4.28
N GLY A 37 2.73 -11.68 4.12
CA GLY A 37 2.14 -12.44 5.22
C GLY A 37 1.62 -11.56 6.36
N TYR A 38 2.02 -11.87 7.59
CA TYR A 38 1.62 -11.14 8.81
C TYR A 38 2.57 -9.99 9.18
N GLY A 39 3.60 -9.71 8.37
CA GLY A 39 4.52 -8.59 8.57
C GLY A 39 5.58 -8.76 9.68
N ALA A 40 5.55 -9.84 10.46
CA ALA A 40 6.56 -10.11 11.51
C ALA A 40 7.98 -10.24 10.95
N THR A 41 8.13 -10.85 9.77
CA THR A 41 9.42 -10.97 9.07
C THR A 41 9.82 -9.68 8.35
N GLN A 42 8.90 -8.72 8.21
CA GLN A 42 9.12 -7.44 7.54
C GLN A 42 9.77 -7.62 6.14
N VAL A 43 9.28 -8.60 5.39
CA VAL A 43 9.60 -8.80 3.97
C VAL A 43 8.74 -7.84 3.16
N PRO A 44 9.31 -6.83 2.47
CA PRO A 44 8.54 -5.79 1.80
C PRO A 44 7.82 -6.34 0.56
N VAL A 45 6.59 -5.86 0.31
CA VAL A 45 5.88 -6.15 -0.94
C VAL A 45 6.48 -5.33 -2.10
N ARG A 46 6.13 -5.69 -3.34
CA ARG A 46 6.55 -4.95 -4.55
C ARG A 46 6.22 -3.45 -4.44
N GLY A 47 7.23 -2.60 -4.66
CA GLY A 47 7.11 -1.13 -4.63
C GLY A 47 7.32 -0.52 -3.24
N VAL A 48 7.51 -1.34 -2.21
CA VAL A 48 8.04 -0.94 -0.91
C VAL A 48 9.52 -1.26 -0.89
N VAL A 49 10.35 -0.27 -0.55
CA VAL A 49 11.81 -0.41 -0.54
C VAL A 49 12.36 -0.07 0.85
N PRO A 50 13.41 -0.77 1.33
CA PRO A 50 14.15 -0.35 2.51
C PRO A 50 14.71 1.07 2.32
N TYR A 51 14.75 1.84 3.39
CA TYR A 51 15.31 3.18 3.38
C TYR A 51 16.30 3.35 4.53
N ASP A 52 17.43 3.96 4.24
CA ASP A 52 18.44 4.31 5.23
C ASP A 52 18.52 5.83 5.40
N VAL A 53 18.87 6.28 6.59
CA VAL A 53 18.95 7.72 6.92
C VAL A 53 20.35 8.24 6.66
N ASN A 54 20.47 9.34 5.91
CA ASN A 54 21.77 9.93 5.58
C ASN A 54 22.55 10.45 6.79
N SER A 55 21.84 10.93 7.81
CA SER A 55 22.42 11.46 9.05
C SER A 55 21.68 10.87 10.24
N GLU A 56 22.25 9.81 10.81
CA GLU A 56 21.74 9.20 12.02
C GLU A 56 21.88 10.18 13.20
N LEU A 57 20.77 10.77 13.62
CA LEU A 57 20.68 11.37 14.94
C LEU A 57 20.62 10.25 15.98
N PHE A 58 21.19 10.49 17.16
CA PHE A 58 21.21 9.53 18.26
C PHE A 58 19.82 8.90 18.46
N SER A 59 19.76 7.58 18.32
CA SER A 59 18.51 6.83 18.39
C SER A 59 18.65 5.73 19.43
N ASP A 60 18.68 6.11 20.72
CA ASP A 60 18.43 5.28 21.91
C ASP A 60 18.95 3.82 21.91
N TYR A 61 19.99 3.53 21.12
CA TYR A 61 20.52 2.21 20.78
C TYR A 61 19.50 1.19 20.21
N SER A 62 18.30 1.60 19.81
CA SER A 62 17.32 0.67 19.22
C SER A 62 17.49 0.55 17.71
N GLU A 63 17.61 -0.67 17.20
CA GLU A 63 17.60 -0.95 15.76
C GLU A 63 16.25 -0.58 15.12
N LYS A 64 16.28 0.19 14.03
CA LYS A 64 15.08 0.72 13.36
C LYS A 64 15.11 0.40 11.86
N ARG A 65 14.31 -0.59 11.45
CA ARG A 65 14.10 -0.89 10.03
C ARG A 65 13.05 0.04 9.42
N ARG A 66 13.44 0.77 8.39
CA ARG A 66 12.61 1.79 7.72
C ARG A 66 12.31 1.37 6.29
N PHE A 67 11.11 1.71 5.83
CA PHE A 67 10.64 1.36 4.50
C PHE A 67 9.85 2.51 3.91
N ILE A 68 9.93 2.69 2.60
CA ILE A 68 9.19 3.70 1.86
C ILE A 68 8.45 3.01 0.72
N ARG A 69 7.18 3.37 0.51
CA ARG A 69 6.42 2.97 -0.67
C ARG A 69 6.49 4.08 -1.70
N LEU A 70 7.06 3.75 -2.86
CA LEU A 70 7.04 4.68 -3.99
C LEU A 70 5.71 4.55 -4.74
N PRO A 71 5.13 5.66 -5.22
CA PRO A 71 4.01 5.56 -6.16
C PRO A 71 4.46 4.78 -7.39
N GLY A 72 3.53 4.07 -8.04
CA GLY A 72 3.78 3.56 -9.39
C GLY A 72 4.13 4.71 -10.34
N LYS A 73 4.67 4.43 -11.54
CA LYS A 73 5.16 5.41 -12.53
C LYS A 73 4.32 6.69 -12.57
N GLN A 74 4.69 7.64 -11.73
CA GLN A 74 4.09 8.96 -11.66
C GLN A 74 5.28 9.88 -11.94
N PRO A 75 5.28 10.62 -13.07
CA PRO A 75 6.37 11.53 -13.36
C PRO A 75 6.48 12.51 -12.18
N ALA A 76 7.71 12.72 -11.70
CA ALA A 76 7.98 13.81 -10.78
C ALA A 76 7.55 15.11 -11.48
N ALA A 77 6.58 15.80 -10.90
CA ALA A 77 6.10 17.09 -11.37
C ALA A 77 7.20 18.15 -11.25
#